data_AF-A0A1E3A7J9-F1
#
_entry.id   AF-A0A1E3A7J9-F1
#
_cell.length_a   1.000
_cell.length_b   1.000
_cell.length_c   1.000
_cell.angle_alpha   90.00
_cell.angle_beta   90.00
_cell.angle_gamma   90.00
#
_symmetry.space_group_name_H-M   'P 1'
#
loop_
_entity.id
_entity.type
_entity.pdbx_description
1 polymer ?
#
loop_
_entity_poly.entity_id
_entity_poly.type
_entity_poly.pdbx_seq_one_letter_code
_entity_poly.pdbx_strand_id
1 'polypeptide(L)'
;MDLFDKIGNIAKNIGDRTNDAIEITKLNAKIATEKSAVAEDLKKIGEFYYKKFADEEPIDTEIQEFCDNAASHYEAIEQAQAEIERIKKENGVNKESSGQEEPKKEEETKEEAEADEKAPEPESMVVCPNCQAVNPEGLKFCTQCGSSLEPEKAAKEEDKTETAKCPVCGEPLNKDAKFCGHCGADISPQQH
;
A
#
# COMPACT_ATOMS: atom_id res chain seq x y z
N MET A 1 32.97 -0.67 -44.49
CA MET A 1 32.13 0.48 -44.09
C MET A 1 31.13 -0.09 -43.11
N ASP A 2 31.46 -0.27 -41.83
CA ASP A 2 30.65 -1.18 -40.98
C ASP A 2 30.53 -0.76 -39.51
N LEU A 3 30.81 0.51 -39.20
CA LEU A 3 30.61 1.07 -37.86
C LEU A 3 29.42 2.05 -37.83
N PHE A 4 29.26 2.87 -38.86
CA PHE A 4 28.15 3.82 -38.96
C PHE A 4 26.79 3.14 -39.21
N ASP A 5 26.73 2.05 -39.99
CA ASP A 5 25.49 1.29 -40.22
C ASP A 5 25.00 0.51 -38.99
N LYS A 6 25.91 0.19 -38.06
CA LYS A 6 25.54 -0.42 -36.76
C LYS A 6 25.04 0.61 -35.75
N ILE A 7 25.52 1.86 -35.81
CA ILE A 7 25.04 2.95 -34.95
C ILE A 7 23.64 3.43 -35.37
N GLY A 8 23.35 3.44 -36.68
CA GLY A 8 22.02 3.80 -37.20
C GLY A 8 20.88 2.88 -36.75
N ASN A 9 21.17 1.62 -36.40
CA ASN A 9 20.17 0.67 -35.88
C ASN A 9 19.93 0.78 -34.37
N ILE A 10 20.85 1.38 -33.60
CA ILE A 10 20.72 1.56 -32.14
C ILE A 10 19.88 2.80 -31.80
N ALA A 11 19.82 3.80 -32.69
CA ALA A 11 19.05 5.04 -32.47
C ALA A 11 17.53 4.89 -32.62
N LYS A 12 17.02 3.80 -33.22
CA LYS A 12 15.58 3.61 -33.46
C LYS A 12 14.77 3.12 -32.24
N ASN A 13 15.42 2.61 -31.18
CA ASN A 13 14.74 2.05 -30.00
C ASN A 13 14.90 2.91 -28.71
N ILE A 14 15.49 4.10 -28.80
CA ILE A 14 15.71 4.98 -27.64
C ILE A 14 14.57 6.02 -27.47
N GLY A 15 13.74 6.23 -28.50
CA GLY A 15 12.63 7.18 -28.47
C GLY A 15 11.34 6.69 -27.78
N ASP A 16 11.13 5.37 -27.68
CA ASP A 16 9.82 4.81 -27.27
C ASP A 16 9.65 4.57 -25.77
N ARG A 17 10.74 4.64 -24.97
CA ARG A 17 10.67 4.41 -23.52
C ARG A 17 9.74 5.38 -22.78
N THR A 18 9.58 6.60 -23.30
CA THR A 18 8.70 7.61 -22.70
C THR A 18 7.22 7.31 -22.98
N ASN A 19 6.88 6.75 -24.14
CA ASN A 19 5.51 6.36 -24.45
C ASN A 19 5.09 5.14 -23.61
N ASP A 20 5.99 4.15 -23.50
CA ASP A 20 5.79 2.96 -22.67
C ASP A 20 5.54 3.33 -21.20
N ALA A 21 6.30 4.29 -20.65
CA ALA A 21 6.12 4.76 -19.28
C ALA A 21 4.74 5.40 -19.01
N ILE A 22 4.20 6.14 -19.98
CA ILE A 22 2.87 6.76 -19.89
C ILE A 22 1.78 5.68 -19.98
N GLU A 23 1.92 4.71 -20.87
CA GLU A 23 0.98 3.60 -21.00
C GLU A 23 0.96 2.74 -19.73
N ILE A 24 2.13 2.41 -19.16
CA ILE A 24 2.24 1.71 -17.88
C ILE A 24 1.54 2.50 -16.76
N THR A 25 1.75 3.82 -16.70
CA THR A 25 1.12 4.66 -15.66
C THR A 25 -0.41 4.66 -15.79
N LYS A 26 -0.95 4.76 -17.01
CA LYS A 26 -2.40 4.67 -17.26
C LYS A 26 -2.97 3.30 -16.91
N LEU A 27 -2.26 2.23 -17.27
CA LEU A 27 -2.65 0.86 -16.92
C LEU A 27 -2.64 0.66 -15.41
N ASN A 28 -1.64 1.16 -14.68
CA ASN A 28 -1.59 1.10 -13.23
C ASN A 28 -2.76 1.85 -12.58
N ALA A 29 -3.09 3.06 -13.05
CA ALA A 29 -4.25 3.80 -12.57
C ALA A 29 -5.57 3.05 -12.81
N LYS A 30 -5.71 2.41 -13.97
CA LYS A 30 -6.85 1.55 -14.27
C LYS A 30 -6.90 0.35 -13.32
N ILE A 31 -5.78 -0.36 -13.13
CA ILE A 31 -5.68 -1.49 -12.21
C ILE A 31 -6.07 -1.08 -10.79
N ALA A 32 -5.59 0.07 -10.31
CA ALA A 32 -5.96 0.58 -8.98
C ALA A 32 -7.46 0.86 -8.87
N THR A 33 -8.06 1.45 -9.90
CA THR A 33 -9.50 1.73 -9.97
C THR A 33 -10.32 0.44 -9.95
N GLU A 34 -9.96 -0.54 -10.78
CA GLU A 34 -10.64 -1.84 -10.84
C GLU A 34 -10.48 -2.61 -9.53
N LYS A 35 -9.30 -2.56 -8.89
CA LYS A 35 -9.09 -3.16 -7.56
C LYS A 35 -10.00 -2.55 -6.50
N SER A 36 -10.14 -1.22 -6.52
CA SER A 36 -11.07 -0.52 -5.61
C SER A 36 -12.51 -0.96 -5.88
N ALA A 37 -12.92 -1.04 -7.15
CA ALA A 37 -14.26 -1.49 -7.52
C ALA A 37 -14.54 -2.94 -7.06
N VAL A 38 -13.59 -3.86 -7.26
CA VAL A 38 -13.69 -5.24 -6.77
C VAL A 38 -13.80 -5.29 -5.25
N ALA A 39 -13.01 -4.48 -4.52
CA ALA A 39 -13.08 -4.42 -3.07
C ALA A 39 -14.44 -3.88 -2.58
N GLU A 40 -14.99 -2.86 -3.25
CA GLU A 40 -16.33 -2.33 -2.96
C GLU A 40 -17.43 -3.36 -3.24
N ASP A 41 -17.34 -4.11 -4.33
CA ASP A 41 -18.33 -5.13 -4.67
C ASP A 41 -18.27 -6.32 -3.70
N LEU A 42 -17.08 -6.77 -3.31
CA LEU A 42 -16.91 -7.78 -2.26
C LEU A 42 -17.52 -7.31 -0.93
N LYS A 43 -17.34 -6.03 -0.56
CA LYS A 43 -17.97 -5.45 0.62
C LYS A 43 -19.51 -5.47 0.52
N LYS A 44 -20.08 -5.06 -0.63
CA LYS A 44 -21.53 -5.11 -0.86
C LYS A 44 -22.08 -6.53 -0.78
N ILE A 45 -21.34 -7.51 -1.32
CA ILE A 45 -21.69 -8.93 -1.21
C ILE A 45 -21.73 -9.35 0.26
N GLY A 46 -20.69 -9.03 1.04
CA GLY A 46 -20.66 -9.31 2.48
C GLY A 46 -21.82 -8.65 3.23
N GLU A 47 -22.10 -7.38 2.97
CA GLU A 47 -23.25 -6.66 3.56
C GLU A 47 -24.59 -7.29 3.21
N PHE A 48 -24.75 -7.77 1.98
CA PHE A 48 -25.97 -8.45 1.53
C PHE A 48 -26.20 -9.75 2.31
N TYR A 49 -25.17 -10.59 2.43
CA TYR A 49 -25.30 -11.85 3.18
C TYR A 49 -25.40 -11.65 4.68
N TYR A 50 -24.74 -10.64 5.24
CA TYR A 50 -24.91 -10.27 6.64
C TYR A 50 -26.35 -9.82 6.94
N LYS A 51 -26.97 -9.04 6.05
CA LYS A 51 -28.38 -8.66 6.20
C LYS A 51 -29.29 -9.89 6.19
N LYS A 52 -29.11 -10.81 5.25
CA LYS A 52 -29.85 -12.08 5.21
C LYS A 52 -29.70 -12.88 6.51
N PHE A 53 -28.47 -13.00 7.01
CA PHE A 53 -28.21 -13.64 8.31
C PHE A 53 -28.94 -12.93 9.45
N ALA A 54 -28.86 -11.59 9.51
CA ALA A 54 -29.48 -10.79 10.56
C ALA A 54 -31.01 -10.84 10.51
N ASP A 55 -31.60 -11.01 9.33
CA ASP A 55 -33.03 -11.16 9.11
C ASP A 55 -33.52 -12.62 9.33
N GLU A 56 -32.66 -13.51 9.87
CA GLU A 56 -32.89 -14.95 10.06
C GLU A 56 -33.30 -15.69 8.78
N GLU A 57 -32.98 -15.12 7.61
CA GLU A 57 -33.20 -15.78 6.34
C GLU A 57 -32.15 -16.89 6.15
N PRO A 58 -32.54 -18.04 5.57
CA PRO A 58 -31.59 -19.06 5.21
C PRO A 58 -30.58 -18.48 4.21
N ILE A 59 -29.31 -18.42 4.64
CA ILE A 59 -28.19 -18.12 3.74
C ILE A 59 -28.18 -19.22 2.69
N ASP A 60 -28.09 -18.81 1.41
CA ASP A 60 -28.11 -19.73 0.29
C ASP A 60 -27.01 -20.80 0.46
N THR A 61 -27.38 -22.06 0.33
CA THR A 61 -26.51 -23.22 0.54
C THR A 61 -25.25 -23.18 -0.34
N GLU A 62 -25.32 -22.52 -1.50
CA GLU A 62 -24.18 -22.36 -2.41
C GLU A 62 -23.07 -21.48 -1.81
N ILE A 63 -23.43 -20.48 -0.99
CA ILE A 63 -22.46 -19.59 -0.33
C ILE A 63 -21.73 -20.31 0.78
N GLN A 64 -22.47 -21.14 1.52
CA GLN A 64 -21.87 -21.98 2.55
C GLN A 64 -20.82 -22.92 1.94
N GLU A 65 -21.11 -23.54 0.80
CA GLU A 65 -20.16 -24.39 0.08
C GLU A 65 -18.91 -23.60 -0.37
N PHE A 66 -19.05 -22.36 -0.84
CA PHE A 66 -17.90 -21.51 -1.15
C PHE A 66 -17.07 -21.16 0.09
N CYS A 67 -17.71 -20.91 1.23
CA CYS A 67 -17.02 -20.68 2.51
C CYS A 67 -16.27 -21.93 2.97
N ASP A 68 -16.89 -23.11 2.91
CA ASP A 68 -16.28 -24.38 3.27
C ASP A 68 -15.09 -24.71 2.37
N ASN A 69 -15.22 -24.49 1.06
CA ASN A 69 -14.13 -24.65 0.09
C ASN A 69 -12.98 -23.67 0.37
N ALA A 70 -13.28 -22.40 0.67
CA ALA A 70 -12.25 -21.42 1.03
C ALA A 70 -11.50 -21.82 2.30
N ALA A 71 -12.20 -22.31 3.33
CA ALA A 71 -11.58 -22.83 4.55
C ALA A 71 -10.66 -24.02 4.24
N SER A 72 -11.12 -24.99 3.44
CA SER A 72 -10.32 -26.15 3.01
C SER A 72 -9.05 -25.73 2.25
N HIS A 73 -9.13 -24.71 1.40
CA HIS A 73 -7.96 -24.18 0.70
C HIS A 73 -6.94 -23.52 1.64
N TYR A 74 -7.39 -22.77 2.65
CA TYR A 74 -6.49 -22.20 3.65
C TYR A 74 -5.78 -23.27 4.47
N GLU A 75 -6.49 -24.32 4.90
CA GLU A 75 -5.88 -25.47 5.58
C GLU A 75 -4.83 -26.17 4.73
N ALA A 76 -5.09 -26.36 3.43
CA ALA A 76 -4.13 -26.94 2.50
C ALA A 76 -2.88 -26.06 2.33
N ILE A 77 -3.03 -24.73 2.34
CA ILE A 77 -1.90 -23.78 2.32
C ILE A 77 -1.07 -23.92 3.60
N GLU A 78 -1.71 -23.94 4.76
CA GLU A 78 -1.05 -24.11 6.07
C GLU A 78 -0.26 -25.43 6.12
N GLN A 79 -0.86 -26.52 5.66
CA GLN A 79 -0.19 -27.83 5.54
C GLN A 79 1.01 -27.80 4.59
N ALA A 80 0.86 -27.17 3.43
CA ALA A 80 1.96 -27.04 2.46
C ALA A 80 3.11 -26.19 3.03
N GLN A 81 2.80 -25.12 3.76
CA GLN A 81 3.79 -24.28 4.44
C GLN A 81 4.55 -25.07 5.53
N ALA A 82 3.84 -25.83 6.36
CA ALA A 82 4.45 -26.68 7.38
C ALA A 82 5.36 -27.76 6.76
N GLU A 83 4.94 -28.37 5.64
CA GLU A 83 5.75 -29.35 4.92
C GLU A 83 7.02 -28.72 4.33
N ILE A 84 6.93 -27.51 3.77
CA ILE A 84 8.11 -26.75 3.30
C ILE A 84 9.10 -26.52 4.45
N GLU A 85 8.61 -26.16 5.64
CA GLU A 85 9.46 -25.96 6.82
C GLU A 85 10.13 -27.26 7.27
N ARG A 86 9.40 -28.37 7.27
CA ARG A 86 9.95 -29.70 7.56
C ARG A 86 11.07 -30.06 6.60
N ILE A 87 10.86 -29.89 5.30
CA ILE A 87 11.86 -30.16 4.25
C ILE A 87 13.09 -29.26 4.41
N LYS A 88 12.90 -27.97 4.72
CA LYS A 88 14.02 -27.04 5.00
C LYS A 88 14.85 -27.50 6.19
N LYS A 89 14.22 -28.03 7.24
CA LYS A 89 14.88 -28.53 8.45
C LYS A 89 15.64 -29.83 8.20
N GLU A 90 15.09 -30.74 7.40
CA GLU A 90 15.70 -32.04 7.07
C GLU A 90 16.92 -31.91 6.12
N ASN A 91 16.93 -30.92 5.22
CA ASN A 91 17.97 -30.78 4.18
C ASN A 91 19.22 -29.99 4.59
N GLY A 92 19.33 -29.49 5.82
CA GLY A 92 20.61 -29.11 6.44
C GLY A 92 21.60 -28.24 5.62
N VAL A 93 21.15 -27.28 4.81
CA VAL A 93 22.03 -26.26 4.21
C VAL A 93 21.84 -24.90 4.88
N ASN A 94 23.00 -24.33 5.20
CA ASN A 94 23.34 -23.30 6.16
C ASN A 94 23.11 -21.87 5.58
N LYS A 95 22.17 -21.14 6.19
CA LYS A 95 22.27 -19.76 6.70
C LYS A 95 22.84 -18.63 5.79
N GLU A 96 21.98 -17.68 5.43
CA GLU A 96 22.16 -16.24 5.72
C GLU A 96 20.82 -15.46 5.58
N SER A 97 20.44 -14.78 6.68
CA SER A 97 19.41 -13.72 6.88
C SER A 97 17.94 -14.07 6.62
N SER A 98 17.13 -14.45 7.63
CA SER A 98 16.51 -13.61 8.69
C SER A 98 15.55 -12.56 8.11
N GLY A 99 14.25 -12.51 8.45
CA GLY A 99 13.48 -13.29 9.43
C GLY A 99 12.01 -13.38 9.01
N GLN A 100 11.38 -14.47 9.45
CA GLN A 100 9.94 -14.57 9.66
C GLN A 100 9.70 -14.07 11.09
N GLU A 101 8.73 -13.19 11.31
CA GLU A 101 7.79 -13.44 12.40
C GLU A 101 6.39 -13.67 11.82
N GLU A 102 5.65 -14.52 12.53
CA GLU A 102 4.28 -14.96 12.29
C GLU A 102 3.29 -13.90 12.79
N PRO A 103 1.99 -14.03 12.43
CA PRO A 103 0.97 -13.85 13.45
C PRO A 103 0.17 -15.13 13.68
N LYS A 104 0.05 -15.43 14.97
CA LYS A 104 -0.59 -16.55 15.64
C LYS A 104 -2.10 -16.64 15.38
N LYS A 105 -2.56 -17.87 15.12
CA LYS A 105 -3.85 -18.39 15.59
C LYS A 105 -3.76 -18.53 17.12
N GLU A 106 -4.75 -18.00 17.84
CA GLU A 106 -5.13 -18.52 19.16
C GLU A 106 -6.63 -18.82 19.13
N GLU A 107 -6.95 -20.10 19.04
CA GLU A 107 -8.25 -20.67 19.41
C GLU A 107 -8.33 -20.83 20.94
N GLU A 108 -9.57 -20.90 21.41
CA GLU A 108 -10.03 -21.11 22.79
C GLU A 108 -9.37 -22.30 23.50
N THR A 109 -9.21 -22.23 24.83
CA THR A 109 -9.91 -23.09 25.83
C THR A 109 -9.41 -22.80 27.25
N LYS A 110 -10.36 -22.89 28.20
CA LYS A 110 -10.19 -22.73 29.65
C LYS A 110 -9.24 -23.74 30.30
N GLU A 111 -8.72 -23.29 31.45
CA GLU A 111 -8.38 -24.02 32.69
C GLU A 111 -6.88 -24.18 33.05
N GLU A 112 -6.42 -23.18 33.83
CA GLU A 112 -5.52 -23.20 35.00
C GLU A 112 -4.29 -24.14 35.05
N ALA A 113 -3.06 -23.58 34.95
CA ALA A 113 -2.13 -23.38 36.08
C ALA A 113 -0.65 -23.22 35.63
N GLU A 114 -0.10 -22.05 35.95
CA GLU A 114 1.29 -21.72 36.36
C GLU A 114 2.50 -21.79 35.39
N ALA A 115 3.03 -20.57 35.15
CA ALA A 115 4.44 -20.15 35.08
C ALA A 115 5.20 -20.06 33.73
N ASP A 116 5.55 -18.80 33.42
CA ASP A 116 6.82 -18.29 32.84
C ASP A 116 6.98 -18.01 31.32
N GLU A 117 6.95 -16.70 31.02
CA GLU A 117 7.63 -15.88 29.98
C GLU A 117 7.89 -16.39 28.55
N LYS A 118 7.28 -15.73 27.55
CA LYS A 118 7.85 -14.56 26.80
C LYS A 118 7.09 -14.29 25.48
N ALA A 119 6.55 -13.08 25.33
CA ALA A 119 5.78 -12.61 24.16
C ALA A 119 6.70 -12.10 23.02
N PRO A 120 6.38 -12.33 21.72
CA PRO A 120 6.93 -11.55 20.62
C PRO A 120 6.06 -10.31 20.31
N GLU A 121 6.73 -9.21 19.94
CA GLU A 121 6.22 -7.86 19.66
C GLU A 121 5.41 -7.79 18.34
N PRO A 122 4.58 -6.75 18.13
CA PRO A 122 3.81 -6.59 16.90
C PRO A 122 4.71 -6.17 15.72
N GLU A 123 4.85 -7.02 14.71
CA GLU A 123 5.43 -6.65 13.43
C GLU A 123 4.58 -5.57 12.74
N SER A 124 5.18 -4.42 12.47
CA SER A 124 4.57 -3.32 11.74
C SER A 124 4.56 -3.61 10.23
N MET A 125 3.38 -3.47 9.62
CA MET A 125 3.17 -3.65 8.17
C MET A 125 2.88 -2.31 7.49
N VAL A 126 3.37 -2.13 6.26
CA VAL A 126 3.11 -0.96 5.41
C VAL A 126 2.32 -1.36 4.16
N VAL A 127 1.28 -0.60 3.84
CA VAL A 127 0.47 -0.83 2.63
C VAL A 127 1.07 -0.03 1.47
N CYS A 128 1.34 -0.69 0.35
CA CYS A 128 1.86 -0.03 -0.83
C CYS A 128 0.86 1.00 -1.38
N PRO A 129 1.23 2.27 -1.53
CA PRO A 129 0.31 3.30 -2.04
C PRO A 129 0.00 3.13 -3.53
N ASN A 130 0.80 2.35 -4.27
CA ASN A 130 0.59 2.15 -5.70
C ASN A 130 -0.30 0.94 -6.00
N CYS A 131 0.00 -0.24 -5.44
CA CYS A 131 -0.74 -1.47 -5.77
C CYS A 131 -1.58 -2.05 -4.63
N GLN A 132 -1.59 -1.39 -3.47
CA GLN A 132 -2.28 -1.78 -2.24
C GLN A 132 -1.82 -3.10 -1.61
N ALA A 133 -0.72 -3.69 -2.08
CA ALA A 133 -0.15 -4.87 -1.44
C ALA A 133 0.34 -4.53 -0.02
N VAL A 134 0.07 -5.43 0.92
CA VAL A 134 0.66 -5.37 2.26
C VAL A 134 2.11 -5.83 2.18
N ASN A 135 3.02 -5.03 2.72
CA ASN A 135 4.46 -5.31 2.71
C ASN A 135 5.01 -5.13 4.15
N PRO A 136 6.04 -5.90 4.54
CA PRO A 136 6.75 -5.68 5.79
C PRO A 136 7.37 -4.26 5.86
N GLU A 137 7.40 -3.65 7.05
CA GLU A 137 8.11 -2.38 7.24
C GLU A 137 9.62 -2.55 6.94
N GLY A 138 10.25 -1.50 6.39
CA GLY A 138 11.68 -1.51 6.05
C GLY A 138 12.01 -1.92 4.61
N LEU A 139 11.03 -2.40 3.83
CA LEU A 139 11.22 -2.59 2.39
C LEU A 139 11.29 -1.25 1.65
N LYS A 140 12.25 -1.10 0.75
CA LYS A 140 12.41 0.11 -0.09
C LYS A 140 11.44 0.17 -1.26
N PHE A 141 11.04 -1.01 -1.75
CA PHE A 141 10.15 -1.17 -2.90
C PHE A 141 9.12 -2.26 -2.62
N CYS A 142 7.94 -2.07 -3.19
CA CYS A 142 6.84 -3.00 -3.10
C CYS A 142 7.18 -4.29 -3.82
N THR A 143 7.00 -5.41 -3.12
CA THR A 143 7.25 -6.76 -3.65
C THR A 143 6.33 -7.14 -4.80
N GLN A 144 5.17 -6.47 -4.93
CA GLN A 144 4.18 -6.75 -5.97
C GLN A 144 4.29 -5.86 -7.21
N CYS A 145 4.61 -4.58 -7.05
CA CYS A 145 4.61 -3.63 -8.18
C CYS A 145 5.93 -2.86 -8.37
N GLY A 146 6.94 -3.11 -7.55
CA GLY A 146 8.23 -2.43 -7.61
C GLY A 146 8.21 -0.94 -7.22
N SER A 147 7.06 -0.40 -6.83
CA SER A 147 6.93 1.01 -6.42
C SER A 147 7.60 1.26 -5.08
N SER A 148 8.23 2.43 -4.91
CA SER A 148 8.91 2.75 -3.66
C SER A 148 7.93 2.78 -2.47
N LEU A 149 8.39 2.28 -1.32
CA LEU A 149 7.68 2.22 -0.04
C LEU A 149 8.34 3.09 1.04
N GLU A 150 9.44 3.78 0.72
CA GLU A 150 10.13 4.63 1.68
C GLU A 150 9.22 5.80 2.07
N PRO A 151 8.87 5.97 3.36
CA PRO A 151 8.15 7.14 3.81
C PRO A 151 9.07 8.36 3.65
N GLU A 152 8.62 9.37 2.90
CA GLU A 152 9.33 10.65 2.79
C GLU A 152 9.49 11.24 4.20
N LYS A 153 10.70 11.13 4.77
CA LYS A 153 11.10 11.92 5.94
C LYS A 153 11.21 13.39 5.53
N ALA A 154 10.12 14.13 5.68
CA ALA A 154 10.07 15.59 5.88
C ALA A 154 8.59 15.96 6.17
N ALA A 155 8.20 16.65 7.25
CA ALA A 155 8.91 17.35 8.29
C ALA A 155 8.03 17.34 9.55
N LYS A 156 8.64 17.12 10.72
CA LYS A 156 8.10 17.70 11.94
C LYS A 156 8.65 19.12 12.07
N GLU A 157 7.78 19.95 12.63
CA GLU A 157 8.00 21.22 13.34
C GLU A 157 7.82 22.54 12.57
N GLU A 158 6.85 23.29 13.10
CA GLU A 158 6.78 24.76 13.22
C GLU A 158 6.56 25.50 11.88
N ASP A 159 5.42 26.13 11.64
CA ASP A 159 5.09 27.43 12.23
C ASP A 159 3.69 27.86 11.73
N LYS A 160 2.84 28.38 12.62
CA LYS A 160 1.63 29.12 12.22
C LYS A 160 2.08 30.47 11.65
N THR A 161 2.49 30.48 10.39
CA THR A 161 2.77 31.69 9.63
C THR A 161 1.46 32.11 8.97
N GLU A 162 0.59 32.81 9.71
CA GLU A 162 -0.60 33.47 9.13
C GLU A 162 -0.17 34.29 7.91
N THR A 163 -0.56 33.82 6.73
CA THR A 163 -0.33 34.48 5.45
C THR A 163 -1.43 35.53 5.29
N ALA A 164 -1.07 36.81 5.33
CA ALA A 164 -2.04 37.87 5.13
C ALA A 164 -2.62 37.77 3.71
N LYS A 165 -3.95 37.88 3.55
CA LYS A 165 -4.58 37.89 2.23
C LYS A 165 -4.62 39.32 1.70
N CYS A 166 -4.45 39.48 0.39
CA CYS A 166 -4.61 40.77 -0.26
C CYS A 166 -6.05 41.28 -0.04
N PRO A 167 -6.23 42.51 0.51
CA PRO A 167 -7.57 43.05 0.72
C PRO A 167 -8.31 43.38 -0.57
N VAL A 168 -7.59 43.47 -1.70
CA VAL A 168 -8.17 43.81 -3.01
C VAL A 168 -8.57 42.57 -3.80
N CYS A 169 -7.72 41.54 -3.87
CA CYS A 169 -7.97 40.37 -4.72
C CYS A 169 -8.01 39.04 -3.97
N GLY A 170 -7.74 39.01 -2.66
CA GLY A 170 -7.77 37.81 -1.84
C GLY A 170 -6.55 36.89 -1.95
N GLU A 171 -5.61 37.18 -2.85
CA GLU A 171 -4.40 36.38 -3.07
C GLU A 171 -3.49 36.39 -1.83
N PRO A 172 -2.83 35.26 -1.47
CA PRO A 172 -1.89 35.23 -0.35
C PRO A 172 -0.73 36.20 -0.57
N LEU A 173 -0.42 36.98 0.45
CA LEU A 173 0.69 37.91 0.46
C LEU A 173 1.84 37.35 1.29
N ASN A 174 3.05 37.51 0.75
CA ASN A 174 4.25 37.30 1.54
C ASN A 174 4.36 38.40 2.60
N LYS A 175 4.90 38.06 3.78
CA LYS A 175 4.92 38.92 4.98
C LYS A 175 5.63 40.27 4.80
N ASP A 176 6.46 40.41 3.75
CA ASP A 176 7.24 41.62 3.45
C ASP A 176 6.87 42.28 2.11
N ALA A 177 5.77 41.85 1.47
CA ALA A 177 5.37 42.41 0.19
C ALA A 177 4.85 43.85 0.35
N LYS A 178 5.39 44.80 -0.43
CA LYS A 178 4.89 46.19 -0.52
C LYS A 178 3.76 46.34 -1.54
N PHE A 179 3.72 45.43 -2.52
CA PHE A 179 2.69 45.37 -3.56
C PHE A 179 2.23 43.93 -3.77
N CYS A 180 0.96 43.73 -4.10
CA CYS A 180 0.42 42.43 -4.49
C CYS A 180 0.96 42.04 -5.88
N GLY A 181 1.66 40.91 -5.98
CA GLY A 181 2.17 40.41 -7.27
C GLY A 181 1.09 39.98 -8.27
N HIS A 182 -0.16 39.79 -7.81
CA HIS A 182 -1.28 39.39 -8.67
C HIS A 182 -2.06 40.59 -9.21
N CYS A 183 -2.52 41.51 -8.35
CA CYS A 183 -3.35 42.65 -8.76
C CYS A 183 -2.63 44.00 -8.77
N GLY A 184 -1.38 44.06 -8.28
CA GLY A 184 -0.58 45.30 -8.23
C GLY A 184 -0.95 46.27 -7.11
N ALA A 185 -1.89 45.92 -6.22
CA ALA A 185 -2.30 46.80 -5.11
C ALA A 185 -1.15 47.05 -4.11
N ASP A 186 -0.98 48.29 -3.66
CA ASP A 186 -0.05 48.64 -2.58
C ASP A 186 -0.61 48.15 -1.24
N ILE A 187 0.23 47.44 -0.50
CA ILE A 187 -0.09 46.72 0.74
C ILE A 187 0.89 47.11 1.87
N SER A 188 1.65 48.19 1.67
CA SER A 188 2.60 48.70 2.66
C SER A 188 1.89 49.01 3.98
N PRO A 189 2.43 48.59 5.14
CA PRO A 189 1.83 48.90 6.43
C PRO A 189 1.86 50.41 6.66
N GLN A 190 0.69 51.04 6.68
CA GLN A 190 0.56 52.46 7.02
C GLN A 190 0.92 52.62 8.50
N GLN A 191 2.12 53.14 8.77
CA GLN A 191 2.50 53.61 10.11
C GLN A 191 1.69 54.88 10.39
N HIS A 192 0.90 54.87 11.45
CA HIS A 192 0.16 56.04 11.92
C HIS A 192 0.46 56.30 13.40
#